data_AF-A0A2S8R8W5-F1
#
_entry.id   AF-A0A2S8R8W5-F1
#
_cell.length_a   1.000
_cell.length_b   1.000
_cell.length_c   1.000
_cell.angle_alpha   90.00
_cell.angle_beta   90.00
_cell.angle_gamma   90.00
#
_symmetry.space_group_name_H-M   'P 1'
#
loop_
_entity.id
_entity.type
_entity.pdbx_description
1 polymer ?
#
loop_
_entity_poly.entity_id
_entity_poly.type
_entity_poly.pdbx_seq_one_letter_code
_entity_poly.pdbx_strand_id
1 'polypeptide(L)'
;MKNIMLFLLGLSPFLLGFIMNSVMMQNQNLILPYKLIGITFILFWGFIGFKTCRFGKTPLGSAVIANLPAFFVLILNLYQEIVLGQYWFNIFGIATQFYYLPLISLSSTFTFWTPYVWVIYITGFLLMLASYCTGVYLKKRSML
;
A
#
# COMPACT_ATOMS: atom_id res chain seq x y z
N MET A 1 0.62 5.24 22.62
CA MET A 1 1.69 4.41 22.01
C MET A 1 1.17 3.52 20.87
N LYS A 2 0.16 2.65 21.09
CA LYS A 2 -0.30 1.69 20.06
C LYS A 2 -0.80 2.32 18.75
N ASN A 3 -1.44 3.50 18.80
CA ASN A 3 -1.80 4.25 17.59
C ASN A 3 -0.59 4.74 16.78
N ILE A 4 0.49 5.14 17.47
CA ILE A 4 1.74 5.54 16.81
C ILE A 4 2.36 4.32 16.13
N MET A 5 2.32 3.15 16.76
CA MET A 5 2.78 1.90 16.12
C MET A 5 1.97 1.55 14.86
N LEU A 6 0.64 1.73 14.89
CA LEU A 6 -0.18 1.54 13.69
C LEU A 6 0.22 2.48 12.55
N PHE A 7 0.45 3.75 12.87
CA PHE A 7 0.90 4.73 11.88
C PHE A 7 2.28 4.37 11.33
N LEU A 8 3.23 3.98 12.17
CA LEU A 8 4.56 3.53 11.75
C LEU A 8 4.52 2.26 10.89
N LEU A 9 3.64 1.31 11.20
CA LEU A 9 3.37 0.15 10.33
C LEU A 9 2.85 0.59 8.96
N GLY A 10 2.01 1.64 8.94
CA GLY A 10 1.55 2.33 7.74
C GLY A 10 2.66 2.85 6.83
N LEU A 11 3.86 3.12 7.35
CA LEU A 11 5.02 3.57 6.60
C LEU A 11 5.86 2.43 6.02
N SER A 12 5.66 1.18 6.47
CA SER A 12 6.41 0.01 5.99
C SER A 12 6.43 -0.19 4.47
N PRO A 13 5.39 0.19 3.69
CA PRO A 13 5.45 0.04 2.23
C PRO A 13 6.52 0.92 1.57
N PHE A 14 6.93 2.03 2.18
CA PHE A 14 8.09 2.80 1.68
C PHE A 14 9.34 1.92 1.66
N LEU A 15 9.66 1.25 2.78
CA LEU A 15 10.84 0.41 2.88
C LEU A 15 10.82 -0.69 1.82
N LEU A 16 9.68 -1.38 1.65
CA LEU A 16 9.52 -2.41 0.63
C LEU A 16 9.67 -1.84 -0.79
N GLY A 17 9.10 -0.68 -1.07
CA GLY A 17 9.25 0.02 -2.34
C GLY A 17 10.70 0.34 -2.68
N PHE A 18 11.44 0.92 -1.74
CA PHE A 18 12.87 1.22 -1.92
C PHE A 18 13.72 -0.04 -2.11
N ILE A 19 13.43 -1.12 -1.37
CA ILE A 19 14.11 -2.41 -1.56
C ILE A 19 13.83 -2.96 -2.95
N MET A 20 12.57 -3.00 -3.38
CA MET A 20 12.19 -3.49 -4.71
C MET A 20 12.87 -2.69 -5.81
N ASN A 21 12.84 -1.36 -5.73
CA ASN A 21 13.51 -0.51 -6.70
C ASN A 21 15.04 -0.77 -6.72
N SER A 22 15.66 -0.93 -5.55
CA SER A 22 17.10 -1.21 -5.46
C SER A 22 17.47 -2.54 -6.12
N VAL A 23 16.66 -3.59 -5.91
CA VAL A 23 16.85 -4.89 -6.55
C VAL A 23 16.69 -4.80 -8.07
N MET A 24 15.66 -4.07 -8.53
CA MET A 24 15.42 -3.83 -9.97
C MET A 24 16.60 -3.10 -10.63
N MET A 25 17.16 -2.09 -9.96
CA MET A 25 18.29 -1.32 -10.50
C MET A 25 19.59 -2.13 -10.52
N GLN A 26 19.83 -3.00 -9.54
CA GLN A 26 21.02 -3.86 -9.49
C GLN A 26 20.92 -5.06 -10.44
N ASN A 27 19.71 -5.54 -10.73
CA ASN A 27 19.48 -6.78 -11.48
C ASN A 27 18.54 -6.53 -12.67
N GLN A 28 18.99 -5.75 -13.65
CA GLN A 28 18.16 -5.36 -14.81
C GLN A 28 17.66 -6.56 -15.64
N ASN A 29 18.37 -7.69 -15.61
CA ASN A 29 18.00 -8.91 -16.32
C ASN A 29 17.08 -9.84 -15.49
N LEU A 30 16.87 -9.53 -14.20
CA LEU A 30 16.07 -10.35 -13.30
C LEU A 30 14.60 -9.96 -13.41
N ILE A 31 13.77 -10.87 -13.90
CA ILE A 31 12.32 -10.70 -13.91
C ILE A 31 11.79 -11.06 -12.52
N LEU A 32 11.45 -10.05 -11.72
CA LEU A 32 10.84 -10.27 -10.42
C LEU A 32 9.37 -10.74 -10.58
N PRO A 33 8.87 -11.64 -9.72
CA PRO A 33 7.49 -12.08 -9.76
C PRO A 33 6.56 -11.02 -9.13
N TYR A 34 6.42 -9.85 -9.76
CA TYR A 34 5.74 -8.67 -9.21
C TYR A 34 4.30 -8.94 -8.72
N LYS A 35 3.54 -9.78 -9.42
CA LYS A 35 2.18 -10.18 -9.00
C LYS A 35 2.20 -10.98 -7.70
N LEU A 36 3.15 -11.92 -7.55
CA LEU A 36 3.31 -12.72 -6.35
C LEU A 36 3.74 -11.86 -5.16
N ILE A 37 4.59 -10.86 -5.41
CA ILE A 37 4.97 -9.85 -4.40
C ILE A 37 3.72 -9.10 -3.94
N GLY A 38 2.89 -8.61 -4.87
CA GLY A 38 1.64 -7.90 -4.53
C GLY A 38 0.65 -8.75 -3.74
N ILE A 39 0.46 -10.03 -4.13
CA ILE A 39 -0.39 -10.97 -3.40
C ILE A 39 0.14 -11.20 -1.98
N THR A 40 1.44 -11.44 -1.86
CA THR A 40 2.11 -11.65 -0.56
C THR A 40 1.97 -10.41 0.32
N PHE A 41 2.14 -9.22 -0.26
CA PHE A 41 1.95 -7.95 0.44
C PHE A 41 0.53 -7.79 0.95
N ILE A 42 -0.48 -8.09 0.14
CA ILE A 42 -1.89 -8.02 0.55
C ILE A 42 -2.18 -9.02 1.68
N LEU A 43 -1.72 -10.27 1.59
CA LEU A 43 -1.88 -11.25 2.66
C LEU A 43 -1.21 -10.79 3.96
N PHE A 44 0.01 -10.26 3.85
CA PHE A 44 0.72 -9.65 4.97
C PHE A 44 -0.07 -8.49 5.59
N TRP A 45 -0.63 -7.60 4.77
CA TRP A 45 -1.40 -6.46 5.25
C TRP A 45 -2.68 -6.88 5.97
N GLY A 46 -3.35 -7.92 5.48
CA GLY A 46 -4.48 -8.55 6.16
C GLY A 46 -4.08 -9.20 7.48
N PHE A 47 -2.93 -9.87 7.52
CA PHE A 47 -2.39 -10.41 8.77
C PHE A 47 -2.06 -9.32 9.80
N ILE A 48 -1.50 -8.19 9.35
CA ILE A 48 -1.30 -7.01 10.21
C ILE A 48 -2.66 -6.56 10.77
N GLY A 49 -3.68 -6.38 9.92
CA GLY A 49 -5.02 -6.02 10.37
C GLY A 49 -5.61 -7.00 11.39
N PHE A 50 -5.41 -8.31 11.20
CA PHE A 50 -5.81 -9.35 12.15
C PHE A 50 -5.13 -9.22 13.52
N LYS A 51 -3.83 -8.91 13.53
CA LYS A 51 -3.04 -8.80 14.78
C LYS A 51 -3.26 -7.48 15.51
N THR A 52 -3.45 -6.39 14.78
CA THR A 52 -3.46 -5.04 15.35
C THR A 52 -4.86 -4.45 15.50
N CYS A 53 -5.94 -5.21 15.22
CA CYS A 53 -7.32 -4.72 15.28
C CYS A 53 -7.76 -4.14 16.65
N ARG A 54 -7.07 -4.50 17.74
CA ARG A 54 -7.32 -4.04 19.12
C ARG A 54 -6.38 -2.91 19.55
N PHE A 55 -5.53 -2.40 18.66
CA PHE A 55 -4.54 -1.37 19.01
C PHE A 55 -5.18 0.02 19.08
N GLY A 56 -6.20 0.28 18.27
CA GLY A 56 -7.06 1.45 18.38
C GLY A 56 -8.30 1.24 19.26
N LYS A 57 -9.03 2.33 19.52
CA LYS A 57 -10.28 2.31 20.30
C LYS A 57 -11.36 1.45 19.64
N THR A 58 -11.40 1.44 18.31
CA THR A 58 -12.30 0.63 17.50
C THR A 58 -11.52 -0.10 16.41
N PRO A 59 -12.03 -1.23 15.90
CA PRO A 59 -11.35 -1.94 14.80
C PRO A 59 -11.24 -1.09 13.52
N LEU A 60 -12.28 -0.30 13.23
CA LEU A 60 -12.29 0.66 12.13
C LEU A 60 -11.28 1.78 12.36
N GLY A 61 -11.17 2.30 13.59
CA GLY A 61 -10.15 3.29 13.93
C GLY A 61 -8.72 2.76 13.72
N SER A 62 -8.48 1.48 13.98
CA SER A 62 -7.18 0.86 13.72
C SER A 62 -6.87 0.79 12.22
N ALA A 63 -7.88 0.45 11.39
CA ALA A 63 -7.75 0.43 9.94
C ALA A 63 -7.46 1.83 9.36
N VAL A 64 -8.19 2.85 9.83
CA VAL A 64 -7.97 4.24 9.40
C VAL A 64 -6.55 4.70 9.73
N ILE A 65 -6.08 4.47 10.96
CA ILE A 65 -4.74 4.92 11.37
C ILE A 65 -3.64 4.20 10.59
N ALA A 66 -3.77 2.88 10.39
CA ALA A 66 -2.76 2.09 9.67
C ALA A 66 -2.68 2.44 8.18
N ASN A 67 -3.80 2.79 7.55
CA ASN A 67 -3.85 3.16 6.13
C ASN A 67 -3.74 4.69 5.91
N LEU A 68 -3.62 5.48 6.98
CA LEU A 68 -3.48 6.94 6.88
C LEU A 68 -2.26 7.34 6.04
N PRO A 69 -1.06 6.74 6.19
CA PRO A 69 0.06 7.06 5.32
C PRO A 69 -0.21 6.70 3.85
N ALA A 70 -0.83 5.54 3.58
CA ALA A 70 -1.20 5.14 2.22
C ALA A 70 -2.12 6.17 1.56
N PHE A 71 -3.09 6.67 2.33
CA PHE A 71 -4.04 7.68 1.86
C PHE A 71 -3.35 9.02 1.55
N PHE A 72 -2.46 9.50 2.42
CA PHE A 72 -1.70 10.72 2.15
C PHE A 72 -0.82 10.57 0.90
N VAL A 73 -0.14 9.44 0.76
CA VAL A 73 0.69 9.16 -0.42
C VAL A 73 -0.17 9.07 -1.68
N LEU A 74 -1.37 8.51 -1.59
CA LEU A 74 -2.32 8.50 -2.71
C LEU A 74 -2.65 9.93 -3.15
N ILE A 75 -3.03 10.81 -2.22
CA ILE A 75 -3.34 12.21 -2.55
C ILE A 75 -2.16 12.89 -3.27
N LEU A 76 -0.94 12.68 -2.79
CA LEU A 76 0.26 13.25 -3.43
C LEU A 76 0.51 12.69 -4.83
N ASN A 77 0.30 11.39 -5.06
CA ASN A 77 0.39 10.80 -6.39
C ASN A 77 -0.72 11.33 -7.32
N LEU A 78 -1.96 11.43 -6.83
CA LEU A 78 -3.07 12.00 -7.61
C LEU A 78 -2.82 13.46 -7.97
N TYR A 79 -2.27 14.25 -7.06
CA TYR A 79 -1.89 15.63 -7.34
C TYR A 79 -0.81 15.72 -8.43
N GLN A 80 0.24 14.90 -8.33
CA GLN A 80 1.30 14.86 -9.34
C GLN A 80 0.79 14.42 -10.72
N GLU A 81 -0.07 13.40 -10.79
CA GLU A 81 -0.56 12.91 -12.07
C GLU A 81 -1.67 13.76 -12.69
N ILE A 82 -2.66 14.16 -11.90
CA ILE A 82 -3.87 14.81 -12.42
C ILE A 82 -3.68 16.33 -12.53
N VAL A 83 -3.05 16.94 -11.53
CA VAL A 83 -2.91 18.40 -11.46
C VAL A 83 -1.64 18.88 -12.13
N LEU A 84 -0.50 18.23 -11.86
CA LEU A 84 0.78 18.64 -12.44
C LEU A 84 1.06 17.98 -13.79
N GLY A 85 0.45 16.83 -14.09
CA GLY A 85 0.74 16.05 -15.29
C GLY A 85 2.13 15.41 -15.32
N GLN A 86 2.87 15.47 -14.19
CA GLN A 86 4.22 14.93 -14.06
C GLN A 86 4.57 14.70 -12.58
N TYR A 87 5.45 13.73 -12.32
CA TYR A 87 5.99 13.51 -10.99
C TYR A 87 7.05 14.56 -10.62
N TRP A 88 7.20 14.82 -9.32
CA TRP A 88 8.26 15.69 -8.83
C TRP A 88 9.64 15.07 -9.04
N PHE A 89 10.58 15.88 -9.54
CA PHE A 89 11.99 15.52 -9.70
C PHE A 89 12.77 15.65 -8.38
N ASN A 90 12.24 15.08 -7.31
CA ASN A 90 12.89 15.07 -6.00
C ASN A 90 12.56 13.78 -5.23
N ILE A 91 13.19 13.63 -4.06
CA ILE A 91 13.00 12.43 -3.22
C ILE A 91 11.55 12.22 -2.80
N PHE A 92 10.75 13.28 -2.64
CA PHE A 92 9.36 13.16 -2.24
C PHE A 92 8.50 12.58 -3.38
N GLY A 93 8.70 13.04 -4.62
CA GLY A 93 8.01 12.48 -5.78
C GLY A 93 8.38 11.02 -6.04
N ILE A 94 9.65 10.66 -5.83
CA ILE A 94 10.12 9.28 -5.95
C ILE A 94 9.51 8.40 -4.84
N ALA A 95 9.53 8.87 -3.60
CA ALA A 95 9.04 8.10 -2.46
C ALA A 95 7.56 7.75 -2.61
N THR A 96 6.73 8.69 -3.09
CA THR A 96 5.29 8.44 -3.25
C THR A 96 4.99 7.38 -4.31
N GLN A 97 5.79 7.34 -5.38
CA GLN A 97 5.71 6.28 -6.39
C GLN A 97 6.15 4.93 -5.80
N PHE A 98 7.27 4.91 -5.07
CA PHE A 98 7.82 3.68 -4.49
C PHE A 98 6.92 3.07 -3.43
N TYR A 99 6.18 3.87 -2.67
CA TYR A 99 5.20 3.37 -1.70
C TYR A 99 4.23 2.35 -2.30
N TYR A 100 3.75 2.60 -3.52
CA TYR A 100 2.79 1.74 -4.22
C TYR A 100 3.44 0.68 -5.11
N LEU A 101 4.77 0.71 -5.27
CA LEU A 101 5.52 -0.22 -6.11
C LEU A 101 5.26 -1.71 -5.80
N PRO A 102 5.16 -2.16 -4.53
CA PRO A 102 4.83 -3.55 -4.22
C PRO A 102 3.46 -4.01 -4.73
N LEU A 103 2.54 -3.07 -4.93
CA LEU A 103 1.15 -3.34 -5.28
C LEU A 103 0.82 -3.03 -6.74
N ILE A 104 1.62 -2.20 -7.41
CA ILE A 104 1.27 -1.62 -8.71
C ILE A 104 0.95 -2.67 -9.77
N SER A 105 1.68 -3.80 -9.79
CA SER A 105 1.45 -4.90 -10.73
C SER A 105 0.18 -5.70 -10.44
N LEU A 106 -0.20 -5.83 -9.17
CA LEU A 106 -1.45 -6.48 -8.79
C LEU A 106 -2.63 -5.56 -9.12
N SER A 107 -2.53 -4.28 -8.76
CA SER A 107 -3.55 -3.27 -9.06
C SER A 107 -3.78 -3.09 -10.56
N SER A 108 -2.71 -3.14 -11.37
CA SER A 108 -2.81 -3.00 -12.83
C SER A 108 -3.60 -4.14 -13.47
N THR A 109 -3.62 -5.32 -12.85
CA THR A 109 -4.42 -6.47 -13.32
C THR A 109 -5.92 -6.17 -13.27
N PHE A 110 -6.40 -5.34 -12.32
CA PHE A 110 -7.80 -4.94 -12.20
C PHE A 110 -8.16 -3.68 -13.00
N THR A 111 -7.16 -3.00 -13.55
CA THR A 111 -7.28 -1.70 -14.24
C THR A 111 -6.78 -1.77 -15.68
N PHE A 112 -6.74 -2.97 -16.26
CA PHE A 112 -6.26 -3.23 -17.63
C PHE A 112 -7.01 -2.44 -18.72
N TRP A 113 -8.20 -1.95 -18.43
CA TRP A 113 -9.07 -1.20 -19.34
C TRP A 113 -8.73 0.30 -19.41
N THR A 114 -7.79 0.79 -18.59
CA THR A 114 -7.40 2.20 -18.58
C THR A 114 -5.89 2.37 -18.70
N PRO A 115 -5.41 3.37 -19.46
CA PRO A 115 -3.99 3.70 -19.52
C PRO A 115 -3.54 4.57 -18.32
N TYR A 116 -4.46 5.00 -17.46
CA TYR A 116 -4.18 5.99 -16.43
C TYR A 116 -3.60 5.38 -15.15
N VAL A 117 -2.38 5.77 -14.79
CA VAL A 117 -1.66 5.25 -13.62
C VAL A 117 -2.32 5.66 -12.30
N TRP A 118 -2.94 6.83 -12.23
CA TRP A 118 -3.69 7.27 -11.06
C TRP A 118 -4.84 6.33 -10.67
N VAL A 119 -5.47 5.65 -11.65
CA VAL A 119 -6.49 4.63 -11.37
C VAL A 119 -5.86 3.41 -10.69
N ILE A 120 -4.66 3.01 -11.13
CA ILE A 120 -3.87 1.93 -10.54
C ILE A 120 -3.55 2.24 -9.07
N TYR A 121 -3.18 3.49 -8.75
CA TYR A 121 -2.93 3.91 -7.36
C TYR A 121 -4.19 3.86 -6.49
N ILE A 122 -5.33 4.32 -7.01
CA ILE A 122 -6.61 4.22 -6.29
C ILE A 122 -6.94 2.75 -6.00
N THR A 123 -6.83 1.88 -7.01
CA THR A 123 -7.07 0.45 -6.83
C THR A 123 -6.10 -0.16 -5.82
N GLY A 124 -4.82 0.21 -5.84
CA GLY A 124 -3.84 -0.24 -4.85
C GLY A 124 -4.22 0.14 -3.42
N PHE A 125 -4.63 1.39 -3.21
CA PHE A 125 -5.12 1.85 -1.91
C PHE A 125 -6.35 1.06 -1.44
N LEU A 126 -7.33 0.84 -2.33
CA LEU A 126 -8.53 0.08 -2.01
C LEU A 126 -8.22 -1.37 -1.65
N LEU A 127 -7.29 -2.02 -2.36
CA LEU A 127 -6.83 -3.37 -2.03
C LEU A 127 -6.18 -3.42 -0.64
N MET A 128 -5.33 -2.44 -0.30
CA MET A 128 -4.75 -2.33 1.05
C MET A 128 -5.83 -2.19 2.11
N LEU A 129 -6.75 -1.23 1.94
CA LEU A 129 -7.80 -0.98 2.91
C LEU A 129 -8.70 -2.22 3.08
N ALA A 130 -9.11 -2.83 1.98
CA ALA A 130 -9.92 -4.05 1.98
C ALA A 130 -9.20 -5.20 2.70
N SER A 131 -7.92 -5.42 2.40
CA SER A 131 -7.14 -6.48 3.04
C SER A 131 -7.05 -6.32 4.56
N TYR A 132 -6.74 -5.10 5.02
CA TYR A 132 -6.67 -4.81 6.45
C TYR A 132 -8.02 -5.07 7.13
N CYS A 133 -9.12 -4.58 6.53
CA CYS A 133 -10.48 -4.79 7.02
C CYS A 133 -10.86 -6.28 7.06
N THR A 134 -10.47 -7.06 6.05
CA THR A 134 -10.66 -8.53 6.05
C THR A 134 -9.93 -9.18 7.23
N GLY A 135 -8.68 -8.78 7.49
CA GLY A 135 -7.93 -9.23 8.66
C GLY A 135 -8.64 -8.96 9.99
N VAL A 136 -9.12 -7.72 10.15
CA VAL A 136 -9.91 -7.29 11.31
C VAL A 136 -11.19 -8.13 11.46
N TYR A 137 -11.90 -8.35 10.36
CA TYR A 137 -13.14 -9.13 10.34
C TYR A 137 -12.90 -10.59 10.75
N LEU A 138 -11.86 -11.22 10.18
CA LEU A 138 -11.47 -12.60 10.53
C LEU A 138 -11.13 -12.74 12.02
N LYS A 139 -10.47 -11.74 12.61
CA LYS A 139 -10.18 -11.75 14.05
C LYS A 139 -11.46 -11.68 14.87
N LYS A 140 -12.43 -10.85 14.47
CA LYS A 140 -13.72 -10.75 15.15
C LYS A 140 -14.47 -12.09 15.11
N ARG A 141 -14.46 -12.78 13.96
CA ARG A 141 -15.11 -14.09 13.79
C ARG A 141 -14.44 -15.19 14.62
N SER A 142 -13.12 -15.16 14.79
CA SER A 142 -12.39 -16.17 15.57
C SER A 142 -12.58 -16.05 17.09
N MET A 143 -13.37 -15.10 17.56
CA MET A 143 -13.62 -14.83 18.99
C MET A 143 -15.09 -15.03 19.37
N LEU A 144 -15.93 -15.37 18.38
CA LEU A 144 -17.29 -15.87 18.55
C LEU A 144 -17.23 -17.40 18.58
#